data_AF-A0A6L8DRV5-F1
#
_entry.id   AF-A0A6L8DRV5-F1
#
_cell.length_a   1.000
_cell.length_b   1.000
_cell.length_c   1.000
_cell.angle_alpha   90.00
_cell.angle_beta   90.00
_cell.angle_gamma   90.00
#
_symmetry.space_group_name_H-M   'P 1'
#
loop_
_entity.id
_entity.type
_entity.pdbx_description
1 polymer ?
#
loop_
_entity_poly.entity_id
_entity_poly.type
_entity_poly.pdbx_seq_one_letter_code
_entity_poly.pdbx_strand_id
1 'polypeptide(L)'
;MHEMTLREVIRERIRTEGPLPFATFAELALYHPELGYYARVDRRSGRAGDFFTSVDLGPAFGSLLASQLAEMWRILRSGSGDPRFDLVEAAAGNGRLARDVLDAAAADDPAFYRAIRLHLVEPSRAARDAQAATLGPHADKVASSGSRIPPAIRGAVFANELLDALPPHVLEMTAGGLREAYVDLDHATGDFAERLGPLSEASLQHVRDRNIRLESGWRAEVVPAAADWVRRAVDALTRGFLLLVDYGHEARELYSATHAAGTLTTYRRQRSAAAGDGAAPPWLVDPGECDITAHVDLTLVRDAAEDAGARTLGVLDQTYFLLGLGAVERMNHASRESPDGGVAALRRRLALKSLLVPGGLGSTHKVMLFGKHVGTPSLAGCSYRVRAT
;
A
#
# COMPACT_ATOMS: atom_id res chain seq x y z
N MET A 1 -35.19 8.00 10.45
CA MET A 1 -34.46 8.38 9.21
C MET A 1 -33.88 7.09 8.67
N HIS A 2 -34.16 6.74 7.42
CA HIS A 2 -33.50 5.58 6.79
C HIS A 2 -32.05 5.97 6.56
N GLU A 3 -31.11 5.28 7.22
CA GLU A 3 -29.68 5.50 7.02
C GLU A 3 -29.31 4.93 5.66
N MET A 4 -28.86 5.78 4.75
CA MET A 4 -28.63 5.42 3.36
C MET A 4 -27.44 4.46 3.26
N THR A 5 -27.63 3.33 2.60
CA THR A 5 -26.59 2.32 2.38
C THR A 5 -25.68 2.73 1.22
N LEU A 6 -24.45 2.17 1.17
CA LEU A 6 -23.52 2.46 0.07
C LEU A 6 -24.10 1.99 -1.28
N ARG A 7 -24.88 0.90 -1.27
CA ARG A 7 -25.61 0.44 -2.46
C ARG A 7 -26.60 1.49 -2.96
N GLU A 8 -27.30 2.20 -2.08
CA GLU A 8 -28.23 3.26 -2.47
C GLU A 8 -27.50 4.48 -3.02
N VAL A 9 -26.38 4.88 -2.41
CA VAL A 9 -25.50 5.96 -2.92
C VAL A 9 -25.07 5.65 -4.37
N ILE A 10 -24.52 4.46 -4.60
CA ILE A 10 -24.01 4.05 -5.91
C ILE A 10 -25.16 3.90 -6.92
N ARG A 11 -26.31 3.33 -6.51
CA ARG A 11 -27.50 3.21 -7.36
C ARG A 11 -27.98 4.57 -7.84
N GLU A 12 -28.07 5.54 -6.93
CA GLU A 12 -28.52 6.88 -7.30
C GLU A 12 -27.54 7.53 -8.28
N ARG A 13 -26.24 7.38 -8.04
CA ARG A 13 -25.21 7.91 -8.93
C ARG A 13 -25.26 7.28 -10.32
N ILE A 14 -25.51 5.98 -10.43
CA ILE A 14 -25.69 5.32 -11.74
C ILE A 14 -26.95 5.83 -12.45
N ARG A 15 -28.04 6.10 -11.72
CA ARG A 15 -29.27 6.64 -12.33
C ARG A 15 -29.10 8.05 -12.86
N THR A 16 -28.27 8.87 -12.23
CA THR A 16 -28.07 10.27 -12.60
C THR A 16 -26.95 10.46 -13.62
N GLU A 17 -25.85 9.72 -13.49
CA GLU A 17 -24.63 9.89 -14.29
C GLU A 17 -24.47 8.80 -15.38
N GLY A 18 -25.24 7.71 -15.29
CA GLY A 18 -25.06 6.51 -16.12
C GLY A 18 -24.05 5.52 -15.51
N PRO A 19 -23.62 4.50 -16.27
CA PRO A 19 -22.66 3.51 -15.81
C PRO A 19 -21.38 4.17 -15.27
N LEU A 20 -20.89 3.72 -14.12
CA LEU A 20 -19.68 4.25 -13.50
C LEU A 20 -18.45 3.44 -13.93
N PRO A 21 -17.32 4.05 -14.30
CA PRO A 21 -16.07 3.32 -14.46
C PRO A 21 -15.78 2.50 -13.19
N PHE A 22 -15.19 1.32 -13.32
CA PHE A 22 -14.86 0.48 -12.16
C PHE A 22 -14.04 1.25 -11.13
N ALA A 23 -13.11 2.11 -11.54
CA ALA A 23 -12.33 2.95 -10.65
C ALA A 23 -13.20 3.86 -9.77
N THR A 24 -14.24 4.50 -10.34
CA THR A 24 -15.16 5.35 -9.58
C THR A 24 -16.03 4.54 -8.62
N PHE A 25 -16.46 3.34 -9.04
CA PHE A 25 -17.14 2.41 -8.15
C PHE A 25 -16.24 1.99 -6.97
N ALA A 26 -15.00 1.58 -7.27
CA ALA A 26 -14.02 1.15 -6.27
C ALA A 26 -13.66 2.30 -5.31
N GLU A 27 -13.53 3.53 -5.80
CA GLU A 27 -13.32 4.71 -4.96
C GLU A 27 -14.43 4.89 -3.92
N LEU A 28 -15.70 4.75 -4.33
CA LEU A 28 -16.84 4.80 -3.40
C LEU A 28 -16.83 3.60 -2.44
N ALA A 29 -16.63 2.38 -2.97
CA ALA A 29 -16.59 1.16 -2.19
C ALA A 29 -15.50 1.20 -1.10
N LEU A 30 -14.32 1.73 -1.41
CA LEU A 30 -13.17 1.75 -0.50
C LEU A 30 -13.17 2.98 0.41
N TYR A 31 -13.47 4.16 -0.13
CA TYR A 31 -13.15 5.44 0.49
C TYR A 31 -14.34 6.36 0.72
N HIS A 32 -15.59 5.92 0.49
CA HIS A 32 -16.75 6.74 0.88
C HIS A 32 -16.63 7.14 2.36
N PRO A 33 -16.73 8.44 2.72
CA PRO A 33 -16.29 8.96 4.02
C PRO A 33 -16.88 8.27 5.25
N GLU A 34 -18.09 7.74 5.13
CA GLU A 34 -18.82 7.08 6.22
C GLU A 34 -19.06 5.58 5.97
N LEU A 35 -19.10 5.17 4.71
CA LEU A 35 -19.66 3.87 4.31
C LEU A 35 -18.65 2.96 3.63
N GLY A 36 -17.55 3.52 3.14
CA GLY A 36 -16.50 2.79 2.44
C GLY A 36 -15.75 1.85 3.37
N TYR A 37 -15.12 0.85 2.78
CA TYR A 37 -14.39 -0.20 3.48
C TYR A 37 -13.39 0.39 4.49
N TYR A 38 -12.58 1.35 4.06
CA TYR A 38 -11.57 1.97 4.90
C TYR A 38 -12.13 3.04 5.86
N ALA A 39 -13.37 3.50 5.72
CA ALA A 39 -13.97 4.43 6.67
C ALA A 39 -14.33 3.77 8.02
N ARG A 40 -14.59 2.45 8.01
CA ARG A 40 -15.10 1.69 9.15
C ARG A 40 -13.95 1.15 10.02
N VAL A 41 -13.88 1.61 11.27
CA VAL A 41 -12.74 1.37 12.21
C VAL A 41 -12.61 -0.09 12.62
N ASP A 42 -13.73 -0.77 12.75
CA ASP A 42 -13.90 -2.11 13.30
C ASP A 42 -13.35 -3.23 12.42
N ARG A 43 -13.01 -2.94 11.16
CA ARG A 43 -12.54 -3.95 10.17
C ARG A 43 -11.02 -3.96 9.92
N ARG A 44 -10.29 -2.98 10.47
CA ARG A 44 -8.89 -2.68 10.08
C ARG A 44 -7.78 -3.44 10.81
N SER A 45 -8.01 -4.21 11.89
CA SER A 45 -6.88 -4.77 12.65
C SER A 45 -7.18 -6.07 13.41
N GLY A 46 -6.30 -7.07 13.20
CA GLY A 46 -6.21 -8.30 14.00
C GLY A 46 -6.57 -9.58 13.23
N ARG A 47 -6.35 -10.73 13.89
CA ARG A 47 -6.65 -12.10 13.37
C ARG A 47 -8.09 -12.32 12.85
N ALA A 48 -9.00 -11.37 13.07
CA ALA A 48 -10.39 -11.38 12.65
C ALA A 48 -10.73 -10.32 11.56
N GLY A 49 -9.75 -9.53 11.10
CA GLY A 49 -9.88 -8.64 9.95
C GLY A 49 -9.81 -9.42 8.62
N ASP A 50 -10.19 -8.79 7.51
CA ASP A 50 -10.21 -9.45 6.21
C ASP A 50 -8.79 -9.72 5.65
N PHE A 51 -7.78 -9.02 6.17
CA PHE A 51 -6.37 -9.10 5.79
C PHE A 51 -5.44 -9.58 6.89
N PHE A 52 -4.28 -10.05 6.44
CA PHE A 52 -3.13 -10.35 7.26
C PHE A 52 -1.91 -9.65 6.65
N THR A 53 -1.64 -8.43 7.10
CA THR A 53 -0.55 -7.57 6.59
C THR A 53 0.77 -7.84 7.32
N SER A 54 1.87 -7.25 6.81
CA SER A 54 3.16 -7.28 7.52
C SER A 54 3.09 -6.65 8.93
N VAL A 55 2.12 -5.75 9.17
CA VAL A 55 1.87 -5.11 10.47
C VAL A 55 1.11 -6.05 11.43
N ASP A 56 0.27 -6.94 10.91
CA ASP A 56 -0.49 -7.92 11.71
C ASP A 56 0.37 -9.08 12.23
N LEU A 57 1.56 -9.26 11.66
CA LEU A 57 2.55 -10.24 12.10
C LEU A 57 3.26 -9.84 13.41
N GLY A 58 3.09 -8.60 13.85
CA GLY A 58 3.63 -8.05 15.09
C GLY A 58 4.83 -7.12 14.87
N PRO A 59 5.49 -6.67 15.95
CA PRO A 59 6.36 -5.50 15.92
C PRO A 59 7.69 -5.70 15.16
N ALA A 60 7.94 -6.91 14.67
CA ALA A 60 9.19 -7.26 14.01
C ALA A 60 9.42 -6.45 12.72
N PHE A 61 8.36 -6.22 11.93
CA PHE A 61 8.44 -5.44 10.71
C PHE A 61 8.76 -3.97 11.00
N GLY A 62 7.99 -3.33 11.89
CA GLY A 62 8.23 -1.94 12.32
C GLY A 62 9.61 -1.74 12.94
N SER A 63 10.08 -2.72 13.73
CA SER A 63 11.44 -2.68 14.28
C SER A 63 12.52 -2.73 13.20
N LEU A 64 12.40 -3.58 12.17
CA LEU A 64 13.37 -3.62 11.07
C LEU A 64 13.33 -2.33 10.25
N LEU A 65 12.13 -1.82 9.97
CA LEU A 65 11.96 -0.54 9.30
C LEU A 65 12.61 0.61 10.08
N ALA A 66 12.52 0.62 11.41
CA ALA A 66 13.21 1.61 12.25
C ALA A 66 14.73 1.62 12.03
N SER A 67 15.36 0.47 11.82
CA SER A 67 16.79 0.38 11.48
C SER A 67 17.12 1.07 10.17
N GLN A 68 16.30 0.84 9.13
CA GLN A 68 16.47 1.47 7.83
C GLN A 68 16.26 2.99 7.91
N LEU A 69 15.25 3.44 8.65
CA LEU A 69 14.96 4.87 8.85
C LEU A 69 16.05 5.57 9.66
N ALA A 70 16.62 4.91 10.67
CA ALA A 70 17.75 5.43 11.42
C ALA A 70 19.00 5.60 10.53
N GLU A 71 19.27 4.66 9.63
CA GLU A 71 20.33 4.78 8.63
C GLU A 71 20.11 6.00 7.71
N MET A 72 18.89 6.15 7.17
CA MET A 72 18.49 7.30 6.35
C MET A 72 18.68 8.63 7.09
N TRP A 73 18.26 8.69 8.35
CA TRP A 73 18.45 9.87 9.19
C TRP A 73 19.93 10.24 9.34
N ARG A 74 20.82 9.27 9.60
CA ARG A 74 22.26 9.52 9.71
C ARG A 74 22.85 10.09 8.41
N ILE A 75 22.41 9.58 7.26
CA ILE A 75 22.79 10.10 5.94
C ILE A 75 22.34 11.56 5.77
N LEU A 76 21.11 11.89 6.15
CA LEU A 76 20.60 13.25 6.04
C LEU A 76 21.30 14.22 7.00
N ARG A 77 21.58 13.77 8.22
CA ARG A 77 22.28 14.55 9.25
C ARG A 77 23.70 14.92 8.82
N SER A 78 24.38 14.01 8.12
CA SER A 78 25.70 14.28 7.53
C SER A 78 25.63 15.50 6.60
N GLY A 79 26.35 16.58 6.96
CA GLY A 79 26.48 17.79 6.15
C GLY A 79 25.45 18.91 6.38
N SER A 80 24.46 18.75 7.25
CA SER A 80 23.40 19.78 7.45
C SER A 80 23.29 20.35 8.86
N GLY A 81 23.84 19.69 9.88
CA GLY A 81 23.77 20.13 11.28
C GLY A 81 22.36 20.05 11.93
N ASP A 82 21.28 20.08 11.14
CA ASP A 82 19.91 19.92 11.61
C ASP A 82 19.62 18.45 11.97
N PRO A 83 19.35 18.15 13.26
CA PRO A 83 19.08 16.79 13.70
C PRO A 83 17.68 16.32 13.33
N ARG A 84 16.75 17.19 12.91
CA ARG A 84 15.34 16.82 12.68
C ARG A 84 15.18 15.82 11.53
N PHE A 85 14.18 14.97 11.65
CA PHE A 85 13.79 14.00 10.64
C PHE A 85 12.26 13.94 10.55
N ASP A 86 11.71 14.48 9.46
CA ASP A 86 10.28 14.33 9.19
C ASP A 86 10.02 12.88 8.75
N LEU A 87 9.33 12.11 9.60
CA LEU A 87 8.92 10.74 9.31
C LEU A 87 7.45 10.77 8.92
N VAL A 88 7.17 10.52 7.64
CA VAL A 88 5.79 10.53 7.11
C VAL A 88 5.35 9.11 6.81
N GLU A 89 4.32 8.64 7.50
CA GLU A 89 3.63 7.38 7.19
C GLU A 89 2.37 7.70 6.38
N ALA A 90 2.26 7.14 5.17
CA ALA A 90 1.05 7.20 4.36
C ALA A 90 0.28 5.88 4.41
N ALA A 91 -1.05 5.97 4.34
CA ALA A 91 -1.96 4.91 4.78
C ALA A 91 -1.70 4.52 6.25
N ALA A 92 -1.48 5.53 7.09
CA ALA A 92 -1.05 5.33 8.48
C ALA A 92 -2.04 4.54 9.37
N GLY A 93 -3.30 4.40 8.94
CA GLY A 93 -4.29 3.71 9.73
C GLY A 93 -4.46 4.32 11.11
N ASN A 94 -4.55 3.44 12.11
CA ASN A 94 -4.55 3.83 13.52
C ASN A 94 -3.14 4.15 14.07
N GLY A 95 -2.09 4.14 13.25
CA GLY A 95 -0.72 4.46 13.65
C GLY A 95 0.04 3.30 14.31
N ARG A 96 -0.43 2.06 14.16
CA ARG A 96 0.23 0.87 14.73
C ARG A 96 1.65 0.67 14.20
N LEU A 97 1.88 0.85 12.90
CA LEU A 97 3.22 0.69 12.33
C LEU A 97 4.15 1.83 12.79
N ALA A 98 3.70 3.09 12.79
CA ALA A 98 4.42 4.18 13.44
C ALA A 98 4.77 3.87 14.90
N ARG A 99 3.82 3.33 15.69
CA ARG A 99 4.08 2.93 17.08
C ARG A 99 5.22 1.92 17.17
N ASP A 100 5.19 0.87 16.36
CA ASP A 100 6.23 -0.17 16.37
C ASP A 100 7.61 0.39 15.95
N VAL A 101 7.64 1.31 14.98
CA VAL A 101 8.86 2.04 14.58
C VAL A 101 9.39 2.91 15.73
N LEU A 102 8.51 3.63 16.43
CA LEU A 102 8.87 4.52 17.54
C LEU A 102 9.32 3.75 18.79
N ASP A 103 8.66 2.65 19.11
CA ASP A 103 9.07 1.72 20.19
C ASP A 103 10.51 1.25 19.93
N ALA A 104 10.79 0.76 18.72
CA ALA A 104 12.11 0.29 18.34
C ALA A 104 13.15 1.41 18.29
N ALA A 105 12.81 2.60 17.76
CA ALA A 105 13.70 3.74 17.76
C ALA A 105 14.05 4.19 19.19
N ALA A 106 13.07 4.23 20.09
CA ALA A 106 13.30 4.64 21.48
C ALA A 106 14.23 3.66 22.23
N ALA A 107 14.13 2.37 21.93
CA ALA A 107 14.97 1.32 22.52
C ALA A 107 16.38 1.26 21.90
N ASP A 108 16.47 1.21 20.57
CA ASP A 108 17.71 0.87 19.85
C ASP A 108 18.54 2.10 19.47
N ASP A 109 17.91 3.25 19.20
CA ASP A 109 18.60 4.50 18.84
C ASP A 109 17.87 5.73 19.41
N PRO A 110 18.07 6.05 20.70
CA PRO A 110 17.43 7.20 21.35
C PRO A 110 17.74 8.55 20.68
N ALA A 111 18.85 8.67 19.94
CA ALA A 111 19.20 9.90 19.23
C ALA A 111 18.31 10.07 17.98
N PHE A 112 18.13 9.00 17.21
CA PHE A 112 17.16 8.97 16.12
C PHE A 112 15.73 9.21 16.64
N TYR A 113 15.31 8.54 17.72
CA TYR A 113 13.98 8.77 18.30
C TYR A 113 13.73 10.24 18.65
N ARG A 114 14.72 10.94 19.23
CA ARG A 114 14.61 12.38 19.53
C ARG A 114 14.48 13.25 18.28
N ALA A 115 15.08 12.83 17.16
CA ALA A 115 15.03 13.55 15.88
C ALA A 115 13.68 13.45 15.16
N ILE A 116 12.90 12.39 15.42
CA ILE A 116 11.67 12.11 14.71
C ILE A 116 10.62 13.19 14.97
N ARG A 117 10.09 13.72 13.88
CA ARG A 117 8.86 14.50 13.79
C ARG A 117 7.87 13.71 12.95
N LEU A 118 6.84 13.15 13.59
CA LEU A 118 5.95 12.17 12.95
C LEU A 118 4.79 12.86 12.23
N HIS A 119 4.53 12.46 11.00
CA HIS A 119 3.39 12.91 10.20
C HIS A 119 2.60 11.68 9.74
N LEU A 120 1.31 11.63 10.08
CA LEU A 120 0.43 10.52 9.70
C LEU A 120 -0.53 10.98 8.62
N VAL A 121 -0.51 10.31 7.47
CA VAL A 121 -1.38 10.58 6.32
C VAL A 121 -2.42 9.47 6.19
N GLU A 122 -3.66 9.79 6.56
CA GLU A 122 -4.78 8.85 6.62
C GLU A 122 -6.10 9.58 6.30
N PRO A 123 -6.82 9.20 5.21
CA PRO A 123 -8.10 9.81 4.85
C PRO A 123 -9.20 9.54 5.89
N SER A 124 -9.24 8.36 6.50
CA SER A 124 -10.27 8.00 7.49
C SER A 124 -10.15 8.84 8.76
N ARG A 125 -11.17 9.67 9.02
CA ARG A 125 -11.27 10.44 10.27
C ARG A 125 -11.26 9.51 11.49
N ALA A 126 -11.98 8.40 11.40
CA ALA A 126 -12.16 7.49 12.52
C ALA A 126 -10.85 6.74 12.85
N ALA A 127 -10.04 6.40 11.84
CA ALA A 127 -8.69 5.87 12.06
C ALA A 127 -7.76 6.92 12.68
N ARG A 128 -7.84 8.19 12.24
CA ARG A 128 -7.08 9.30 12.82
C ARG A 128 -7.42 9.54 14.30
N ASP A 129 -8.70 9.49 14.66
CA ASP A 129 -9.16 9.65 16.04
C ASP A 129 -8.57 8.57 16.98
N ALA A 130 -8.26 7.38 16.45
CA ALA A 130 -7.64 6.28 17.20
C ALA A 130 -6.10 6.37 17.35
N GLN A 131 -5.43 7.28 16.62
CA GLN A 131 -3.96 7.34 16.57
C GLN A 131 -3.33 7.70 17.90
N ALA A 132 -3.87 8.68 18.63
CA ALA A 132 -3.31 9.10 19.91
C ALA A 132 -3.29 7.95 20.93
N ALA A 133 -4.39 7.19 21.02
CA ALA A 133 -4.50 6.03 21.89
C ALA A 133 -3.54 4.90 21.46
N THR A 134 -3.41 4.65 20.16
CA THR A 134 -2.51 3.61 19.62
C THR A 134 -1.05 3.96 19.89
N LEU A 135 -0.64 5.20 19.62
CA LEU A 135 0.73 5.67 19.81
C LEU A 135 1.14 5.74 21.29
N GLY A 136 0.17 5.92 22.20
CA GLY A 136 0.40 5.98 23.64
C GLY A 136 1.47 7.02 24.02
N PRO A 137 2.61 6.61 24.63
CA PRO A 137 3.65 7.56 25.05
C PRO A 137 4.33 8.30 23.89
N HIS A 138 4.13 7.86 22.65
CA HIS A 138 4.69 8.52 21.46
C HIS A 138 3.77 9.58 20.85
N ALA A 139 2.58 9.82 21.40
CA ALA A 139 1.62 10.79 20.86
C ALA A 139 2.24 12.19 20.68
N ASP A 140 3.13 12.61 21.58
CA ASP A 140 3.84 13.90 21.52
C ASP A 140 4.81 14.04 20.34
N LYS A 141 5.10 12.95 19.61
CA LYS A 141 5.90 12.98 18.38
C LYS A 141 5.11 13.43 17.16
N VAL A 142 3.77 13.37 17.22
CA VAL A 142 2.88 13.70 16.09
C VAL A 142 2.91 15.20 15.84
N ALA A 143 3.51 15.60 14.73
CA ALA A 143 3.46 16.97 14.24
C ALA A 143 2.25 17.25 13.35
N SER A 144 1.71 16.24 12.66
CA SER A 144 0.43 16.37 11.96
C SER A 144 -0.24 15.02 11.74
N SER A 145 -1.56 15.00 11.79
CA SER A 145 -2.41 13.89 11.33
C SER A 145 -3.48 14.42 10.40
N GLY A 146 -3.48 13.98 9.13
CA GLY A 146 -4.35 14.53 8.09
C GLY A 146 -4.46 13.62 6.87
N SER A 147 -5.18 14.06 5.84
CA SER A 147 -5.39 13.27 4.62
C SER A 147 -4.40 13.58 3.49
N ARG A 148 -3.45 14.50 3.72
CA ARG A 148 -2.50 14.97 2.71
C ARG A 148 -1.07 14.89 3.21
N ILE A 149 -0.17 14.56 2.29
CA ILE A 149 1.27 14.60 2.53
C ILE A 149 1.67 16.06 2.86
N PRO A 150 2.39 16.31 3.97
CA PRO A 150 2.84 17.65 4.30
C PRO A 150 3.86 18.14 3.27
N PRO A 151 3.89 19.44 2.93
CA PRO A 151 4.91 19.97 2.05
C PRO A 151 6.27 20.06 2.75
N ALA A 152 7.33 20.19 1.95
CA ALA A 152 8.68 20.53 2.41
C ALA A 152 9.28 19.55 3.45
N ILE A 153 9.19 18.26 3.17
CA ILE A 153 9.67 17.17 4.02
C ILE A 153 11.19 17.05 3.90
N ARG A 154 11.89 16.98 5.04
CA ARG A 154 13.29 16.57 5.12
C ARG A 154 13.40 15.33 6.02
N GLY A 155 13.35 14.16 5.39
CA GLY A 155 13.33 12.89 6.12
C GLY A 155 12.96 11.72 5.22
N ALA A 156 11.93 10.98 5.60
CA ALA A 156 11.42 9.86 4.81
C ALA A 156 9.89 9.89 4.74
N VAL A 157 9.37 9.62 3.54
CA VAL A 157 7.98 9.21 3.33
C VAL A 157 7.99 7.70 3.16
N PHE A 158 7.14 6.99 3.90
CA PHE A 158 6.94 5.56 3.68
C PHE A 158 5.47 5.19 3.61
N ALA A 159 5.18 4.16 2.83
CA ALA A 159 3.86 3.55 2.73
C ALA A 159 3.98 2.03 2.66
N ASN A 160 3.12 1.32 3.38
CA ASN A 160 3.00 -0.12 3.33
C ASN A 160 1.59 -0.47 2.86
N GLU A 161 1.47 -1.17 1.71
CA GLU A 161 0.20 -1.62 1.14
C GLU A 161 -0.77 -0.43 0.95
N LEU A 162 -0.36 0.50 0.07
CA LEU A 162 -1.14 1.72 -0.23
C LEU A 162 -1.52 1.78 -1.71
N LEU A 163 -0.59 1.43 -2.59
CA LEU A 163 -0.77 1.62 -4.02
C LEU A 163 -1.68 0.54 -4.61
N ASP A 164 -1.67 -0.66 -4.05
CA ASP A 164 -2.60 -1.75 -4.38
C ASP A 164 -4.07 -1.42 -4.10
N ALA A 165 -4.31 -0.61 -3.07
CA ALA A 165 -5.63 -0.17 -2.63
C ALA A 165 -6.14 1.07 -3.40
N LEU A 166 -5.31 1.67 -4.27
CA LEU A 166 -5.78 2.77 -5.11
C LEU A 166 -6.78 2.26 -6.15
N PRO A 167 -7.88 3.00 -6.42
CA PRO A 167 -8.94 2.51 -7.29
C PRO A 167 -8.43 2.19 -8.71
N PRO A 168 -8.46 0.92 -9.16
CA PRO A 168 -7.96 0.54 -10.47
C PRO A 168 -9.00 0.83 -11.55
N HIS A 169 -8.55 1.18 -12.74
CA HIS A 169 -9.35 1.02 -13.95
C HIS A 169 -9.14 -0.39 -14.48
N VAL A 170 -10.22 -1.09 -14.81
CA VAL A 170 -10.15 -2.48 -15.29
C VAL A 170 -10.41 -2.50 -16.78
N LEU A 171 -9.45 -3.00 -17.54
CA LEU A 171 -9.46 -3.01 -19.00
C LEU A 171 -9.60 -4.45 -19.49
N GLU A 172 -10.31 -4.63 -20.60
CA GLU A 172 -10.46 -5.92 -21.28
C GLU A 172 -10.26 -5.76 -22.78
N MET A 173 -9.37 -6.57 -23.35
CA MET A 173 -9.17 -6.61 -24.79
C MET A 173 -10.20 -7.55 -25.41
N THR A 174 -11.24 -6.99 -26.02
CA THR A 174 -12.26 -7.76 -26.75
C THR A 174 -11.85 -7.97 -28.20
N ALA A 175 -12.57 -8.84 -28.93
CA ALA A 175 -12.41 -8.95 -30.38
C ALA A 175 -12.65 -7.62 -31.13
N GLY A 176 -13.43 -6.71 -30.52
CA GLY A 176 -13.71 -5.35 -31.04
C GLY A 176 -12.76 -4.27 -30.52
N GLY A 177 -11.65 -4.65 -29.89
CA GLY A 177 -10.65 -3.75 -29.31
C GLY A 177 -10.76 -3.60 -27.80
N LEU A 178 -9.89 -2.75 -27.25
CA LEU A 178 -9.78 -2.50 -25.82
C LEU A 178 -11.02 -1.78 -25.29
N ARG A 179 -11.58 -2.30 -24.20
CA ARG A 179 -12.73 -1.76 -23.48
C ARG A 179 -12.37 -1.58 -22.01
N GLU A 180 -13.13 -0.75 -21.33
CA GLU A 180 -13.02 -0.56 -19.88
C GLU A 180 -14.27 -1.13 -19.20
N ALA A 181 -14.10 -1.69 -18.01
CA ALA A 181 -15.19 -2.20 -17.20
C ALA A 181 -15.88 -1.06 -16.45
N TYR A 182 -17.21 -1.08 -16.50
CA TYR A 182 -18.12 -0.18 -15.81
C TYR A 182 -19.05 -0.98 -14.92
N VAL A 183 -19.53 -0.36 -13.85
CA VAL A 183 -20.62 -0.86 -13.02
C VAL A 183 -21.90 -0.11 -13.36
N ASP A 184 -22.93 -0.86 -13.73
CA ASP A 184 -24.25 -0.36 -14.09
C ASP A 184 -25.35 -1.12 -13.33
N LEU A 185 -26.61 -0.74 -13.52
CA LEU A 185 -27.77 -1.47 -13.03
C LEU A 185 -28.31 -2.41 -14.10
N ASP A 186 -28.51 -3.67 -13.73
CA ASP A 186 -29.31 -4.59 -14.54
C ASP A 186 -30.77 -4.12 -14.60
N HIS A 187 -31.33 -4.02 -15.81
CA HIS A 187 -32.67 -3.48 -16.00
C HIS A 187 -33.78 -4.42 -15.51
N ALA A 188 -33.51 -5.73 -15.44
CA ALA A 188 -34.48 -6.73 -15.01
C ALA A 188 -34.47 -6.92 -13.49
N THR A 189 -33.29 -6.93 -12.87
CA THR A 189 -33.14 -7.20 -11.42
C THR A 189 -32.94 -5.95 -10.58
N GLY A 190 -32.42 -4.86 -11.16
CA GLY A 190 -32.00 -3.67 -10.42
C GLY A 190 -30.73 -3.88 -9.58
N ASP A 191 -30.03 -5.00 -9.76
CA ASP A 191 -28.74 -5.26 -9.14
C ASP A 191 -27.58 -4.65 -9.93
N PHE A 192 -26.43 -4.51 -9.28
CA PHE A 192 -25.23 -4.08 -9.96
C PHE A 192 -24.75 -5.17 -10.93
N ALA A 193 -24.37 -4.75 -12.13
CA ALA A 193 -23.82 -5.59 -13.18
C ALA A 193 -22.58 -4.92 -13.77
N GLU A 194 -21.56 -5.72 -14.06
CA GLU A 194 -20.42 -5.24 -14.83
C GLU A 194 -20.79 -5.15 -16.33
N ARG A 195 -20.37 -4.07 -16.98
CA ARG A 195 -20.53 -3.86 -18.43
C ARG A 195 -19.25 -3.32 -19.04
N LEU A 196 -18.93 -3.74 -20.26
CA LEU A 196 -17.80 -3.20 -21.00
C LEU A 196 -18.20 -1.96 -21.81
N GLY A 197 -17.42 -0.90 -21.67
CA GLY A 197 -17.63 0.41 -22.29
C GLY A 197 -16.38 0.94 -23.01
N PRO A 198 -16.46 2.14 -23.61
CA PRO A 198 -15.29 2.84 -24.12
C PRO A 198 -14.31 3.17 -22.98
N LEU A 199 -13.03 3.38 -23.29
CA LEU A 199 -12.07 3.83 -22.28
C LEU A 199 -12.43 5.23 -21.79
N SER A 200 -12.33 5.43 -20.48
CA SER A 200 -12.25 6.75 -19.88
C SER A 200 -11.00 7.49 -20.34
N GLU A 201 -11.01 8.82 -20.25
CA GLU A 201 -9.86 9.65 -20.65
C GLU A 201 -8.58 9.26 -19.90
N ALA A 202 -8.69 8.97 -18.60
CA ALA A 202 -7.57 8.55 -17.76
C ALA A 202 -6.96 7.22 -18.25
N SER A 203 -7.81 6.20 -18.51
CA SER A 203 -7.37 4.92 -19.06
C SER A 203 -6.74 5.08 -20.45
N LEU A 204 -7.37 5.87 -21.32
CA LEU A 204 -6.91 6.08 -22.68
C LEU A 204 -5.52 6.73 -22.71
N GLN A 205 -5.34 7.80 -21.94
CA GLN A 205 -4.06 8.50 -21.84
C GLN A 205 -2.98 7.57 -21.27
N HIS A 206 -3.30 6.85 -20.18
CA HIS A 206 -2.37 5.93 -19.55
C HIS A 206 -1.92 4.79 -20.49
N VAL A 207 -2.85 4.13 -21.17
CA VAL A 207 -2.54 3.06 -22.13
C VAL A 207 -1.64 3.56 -23.25
N ARG A 208 -1.88 4.79 -23.74
CA ARG A 208 -1.06 5.40 -24.78
C ARG A 208 0.35 5.71 -24.29
N ASP A 209 0.47 6.41 -23.16
CA ASP A 209 1.77 6.84 -22.62
C ASP A 209 2.66 5.66 -22.24
N ARG A 210 2.05 4.57 -21.78
CA ARG A 210 2.73 3.35 -21.36
C ARG A 210 2.84 2.30 -22.48
N ASN A 211 2.23 2.54 -23.64
CA ASN A 211 2.15 1.60 -24.76
C ASN A 211 1.74 0.19 -24.28
N ILE A 212 0.70 0.12 -23.44
CA ILE A 212 0.17 -1.14 -22.92
C ILE A 212 -0.46 -1.93 -24.06
N ARG A 213 -0.11 -3.22 -24.17
CA ARG A 213 -0.60 -4.12 -25.21
C ARG A 213 -1.15 -5.37 -24.56
N LEU A 214 -2.38 -5.71 -24.90
CA LEU A 214 -3.09 -6.88 -24.42
C LEU A 214 -3.55 -7.72 -25.61
N GLU A 215 -3.59 -9.04 -25.47
CA GLU A 215 -4.17 -9.93 -26.48
C GLU A 215 -5.67 -10.11 -26.26
N SER A 216 -6.40 -10.55 -27.30
CA SER A 216 -7.84 -10.78 -27.20
C SER A 216 -8.19 -11.76 -26.08
N GLY A 217 -9.14 -11.38 -25.24
CA GLY A 217 -9.57 -12.11 -24.04
C GLY A 217 -8.76 -11.77 -22.79
N TRP A 218 -7.69 -10.97 -22.89
CA TRP A 218 -6.94 -10.55 -21.72
C TRP A 218 -7.64 -9.42 -20.98
N ARG A 219 -7.52 -9.46 -19.66
CA ARG A 219 -7.96 -8.45 -18.72
C ARG A 219 -6.77 -7.92 -17.93
N ALA A 220 -6.78 -6.63 -17.61
CA ALA A 220 -5.70 -6.00 -16.85
C ALA A 220 -6.18 -4.78 -16.08
N GLU A 221 -5.54 -4.49 -14.97
CA GLU A 221 -5.75 -3.28 -14.19
C GLU A 221 -4.70 -2.22 -14.54
N VAL A 222 -5.15 -0.96 -14.64
CA VAL A 222 -4.26 0.20 -14.72
C VAL A 222 -4.63 1.17 -13.61
N VAL A 223 -3.61 1.72 -12.94
CA VAL A 223 -3.81 2.60 -11.77
C VAL A 223 -3.09 3.93 -11.98
N PRO A 224 -3.58 4.83 -12.86
CA PRO A 224 -2.92 6.10 -13.15
C PRO A 224 -2.69 6.96 -11.89
N ALA A 225 -3.61 6.86 -10.92
CA ALA A 225 -3.53 7.55 -9.63
C ALA A 225 -2.27 7.19 -8.81
N ALA A 226 -1.68 6.01 -9.02
CA ALA A 226 -0.45 5.60 -8.34
C ALA A 226 0.73 6.49 -8.76
N ALA A 227 0.86 6.77 -10.06
CA ALA A 227 1.90 7.67 -10.57
C ALA A 227 1.75 9.08 -9.99
N ASP A 228 0.53 9.60 -9.93
CA ASP A 228 0.27 10.92 -9.37
C ASP A 228 0.54 10.99 -7.87
N TRP A 229 0.22 9.92 -7.14
CA TRP A 229 0.54 9.84 -5.72
C TRP A 229 2.06 9.83 -5.50
N VAL A 230 2.81 9.03 -6.27
CA VAL A 230 4.27 8.95 -6.19
C VAL A 230 4.91 10.30 -6.50
N ARG A 231 4.48 10.98 -7.57
CA ARG A 231 4.96 12.33 -7.92
C ARG A 231 4.75 13.31 -6.78
N ARG A 232 3.55 13.35 -6.19
CA ARG A 232 3.25 14.22 -5.03
C ARG A 232 4.14 13.91 -3.83
N ALA A 233 4.39 12.63 -3.54
CA ALA A 233 5.26 12.23 -2.45
C ALA A 233 6.72 12.68 -2.68
N VAL A 234 7.23 12.51 -3.90
CA VAL A 234 8.57 12.97 -4.29
C VAL A 234 8.66 14.50 -4.32
N ASP A 235 7.65 15.19 -4.81
CA ASP A 235 7.61 16.67 -4.83
C ASP A 235 7.63 17.28 -3.44
N ALA A 236 6.96 16.63 -2.48
CA ALA A 236 6.97 17.03 -1.09
C ALA A 236 8.36 16.88 -0.43
N LEU A 237 9.22 15.99 -0.92
CA LEU A 237 10.59 15.82 -0.42
C LEU A 237 11.50 16.96 -0.88
N THR A 238 11.93 17.80 0.06
CA THR A 238 13.02 18.76 -0.17
C THR A 238 14.38 18.07 -0.22
N ARG A 239 14.56 17.05 0.63
CA ARG A 239 15.70 16.15 0.65
C ARG A 239 15.36 14.94 1.52
N GLY A 240 15.47 13.74 0.98
CA GLY A 240 15.06 12.57 1.74
C GLY A 240 14.84 11.33 0.91
N PHE A 241 14.03 10.44 1.45
CA PHE A 241 13.77 9.12 0.89
C PHE A 241 12.28 8.87 0.74
N LEU A 242 11.92 8.09 -0.27
CA LEU A 242 10.60 7.50 -0.43
C LEU A 242 10.76 5.97 -0.37
N LEU A 243 10.10 5.32 0.59
CA LEU A 243 10.11 3.87 0.77
C LEU A 243 8.70 3.32 0.59
N LEU A 244 8.51 2.43 -0.38
CA LEU A 244 7.22 1.83 -0.68
C LEU A 244 7.32 0.32 -0.53
N VAL A 245 6.37 -0.27 0.16
CA VAL A 245 6.24 -1.72 0.30
C VAL A 245 4.88 -2.11 -0.23
N ASP A 246 4.85 -2.86 -1.32
CA ASP A 246 3.60 -3.22 -1.99
C ASP A 246 3.79 -4.48 -2.84
N TYR A 247 2.72 -5.18 -3.21
CA TYR A 247 2.82 -6.36 -4.08
C TYR A 247 2.52 -5.99 -5.53
N GLY A 248 3.40 -6.42 -6.43
CA GLY A 248 3.39 -5.92 -7.79
C GLY A 248 4.42 -6.57 -8.68
N HIS A 249 4.35 -6.22 -9.96
CA HIS A 249 5.21 -6.74 -11.03
C HIS A 249 5.71 -5.60 -11.91
N GLU A 250 6.81 -5.82 -12.62
CA GLU A 250 7.20 -4.92 -13.72
C GLU A 250 6.15 -5.02 -14.84
N ALA A 251 5.88 -3.91 -15.54
CA ALA A 251 4.87 -3.80 -16.60
C ALA A 251 4.95 -4.92 -17.65
N ARG A 252 6.17 -5.37 -17.99
CA ARG A 252 6.40 -6.47 -18.95
C ARG A 252 5.81 -7.81 -18.52
N GLU A 253 5.69 -8.05 -17.22
CA GLU A 253 5.13 -9.26 -16.63
C GLU A 253 3.66 -9.05 -16.28
N LEU A 254 3.33 -7.87 -15.74
CA LEU A 254 1.96 -7.49 -15.36
C LEU A 254 1.01 -7.50 -16.58
N TYR A 255 1.48 -7.05 -17.75
CA TYR A 255 0.71 -7.02 -18.99
C TYR A 255 1.11 -8.15 -19.95
N SER A 256 1.31 -9.36 -19.42
CA SER A 256 1.68 -10.56 -20.18
C SER A 256 0.69 -11.70 -19.97
N ALA A 257 0.91 -12.81 -20.70
CA ALA A 257 0.11 -14.03 -20.57
C ALA A 257 0.06 -14.58 -19.13
N THR A 258 1.07 -14.31 -18.30
CA THR A 258 1.11 -14.72 -16.88
C THR A 258 -0.05 -14.14 -16.08
N HIS A 259 -0.50 -12.94 -16.43
CA HIS A 259 -1.57 -12.21 -15.75
C HIS A 259 -2.74 -11.90 -16.71
N ALA A 260 -2.99 -12.79 -17.68
CA ALA A 260 -4.03 -12.60 -18.69
C ALA A 260 -5.46 -12.43 -18.12
N ALA A 261 -5.71 -12.89 -16.88
CA ALA A 261 -7.00 -12.73 -16.20
C ALA A 261 -7.08 -11.46 -15.34
N GLY A 262 -6.03 -10.63 -15.32
CA GLY A 262 -5.87 -9.54 -14.38
C GLY A 262 -5.36 -10.02 -13.02
N THR A 263 -5.24 -9.07 -12.11
CA THR A 263 -4.74 -9.22 -10.73
C THR A 263 -5.71 -8.72 -9.68
N LEU A 264 -6.86 -8.18 -10.11
CA LEU A 264 -7.91 -7.70 -9.23
C LEU A 264 -8.32 -8.79 -8.24
N THR A 265 -8.10 -8.52 -6.95
CA THR A 265 -8.43 -9.44 -5.87
C THR A 265 -9.37 -8.77 -4.89
N THR A 266 -10.31 -9.55 -4.34
CA THR A 266 -11.19 -9.07 -3.27
C THR A 266 -11.15 -9.99 -2.08
N TYR A 267 -11.14 -9.38 -0.90
CA TYR A 267 -11.00 -10.08 0.36
C TYR A 267 -12.22 -9.81 1.24
N ARG A 268 -12.90 -10.89 1.64
CA ARG A 268 -13.97 -10.87 2.63
C ARG A 268 -13.76 -12.06 3.58
N ARG A 269 -13.46 -11.79 4.85
CA ARG A 269 -13.29 -12.78 5.93
C ARG A 269 -12.39 -13.96 5.54
N GLN A 270 -11.19 -13.67 5.02
CA GLN A 270 -10.17 -14.68 4.64
C GLN A 270 -10.58 -15.67 3.55
N ARG A 271 -11.57 -15.33 2.70
CA ARG A 271 -11.86 -16.05 1.46
C ARG A 271 -11.59 -15.15 0.27
N SER A 272 -10.60 -15.50 -0.54
CA SER A 272 -10.44 -14.98 -1.89
C SER A 272 -11.57 -15.55 -2.76
N ALA A 273 -12.49 -14.71 -3.21
CA ALA A 273 -13.48 -15.11 -4.20
C ALA A 273 -12.92 -14.78 -5.58
N ALA A 274 -12.24 -15.74 -6.21
CA ALA A 274 -12.02 -15.66 -7.65
C ALA A 274 -13.38 -15.85 -8.34
N ALA A 275 -13.65 -15.07 -9.39
CA ALA A 275 -14.85 -15.18 -10.21
C ALA A 275 -14.88 -16.55 -10.92
N GLY A 276 -15.49 -17.56 -10.27
CA GLY A 276 -15.48 -18.94 -10.77
C GLY A 276 -16.85 -19.63 -10.86
N ASP A 277 -17.85 -19.21 -10.09
CA ASP A 277 -19.01 -20.09 -9.81
C ASP A 277 -20.36 -19.53 -10.32
N GLY A 278 -20.36 -18.58 -11.27
CA GLY A 278 -21.60 -17.98 -11.80
C GLY A 278 -22.35 -17.06 -10.83
N ALA A 279 -21.83 -16.86 -9.61
CA ALA A 279 -22.29 -15.85 -8.67
C ALA A 279 -21.62 -14.49 -8.97
N ALA A 280 -22.38 -13.41 -8.81
CA ALA A 280 -21.84 -12.05 -8.90
C ALA A 280 -20.68 -11.86 -7.91
N PRO A 281 -19.61 -11.16 -8.30
CA PRO A 281 -18.43 -11.04 -7.44
C PRO A 281 -18.78 -10.25 -6.16
N PRO A 282 -18.16 -10.56 -5.00
CA PRO A 282 -18.57 -9.99 -3.72
C PRO A 282 -18.54 -8.45 -3.66
N TRP A 283 -17.59 -7.83 -4.35
CA TRP A 283 -17.48 -6.38 -4.45
C TRP A 283 -18.68 -5.73 -5.14
N LEU A 284 -19.32 -6.45 -6.06
CA LEU A 284 -20.52 -6.02 -6.76
C LEU A 284 -21.79 -6.25 -5.92
N VAL A 285 -21.78 -7.29 -5.07
CA VAL A 285 -22.93 -7.63 -4.21
C VAL A 285 -22.97 -6.71 -2.99
N ASP A 286 -21.87 -6.52 -2.29
CA ASP A 286 -21.84 -5.76 -1.04
C ASP A 286 -20.71 -4.71 -1.07
N PRO A 287 -20.84 -3.61 -1.84
CA PRO A 287 -19.83 -2.57 -1.88
C PRO A 287 -19.58 -2.00 -0.47
N GLY A 288 -18.31 -1.81 -0.12
CA GLY A 288 -17.88 -1.35 1.21
C GLY A 288 -17.74 -2.46 2.27
N GLU A 289 -18.12 -3.70 1.93
CA GLU A 289 -18.00 -4.86 2.82
C GLU A 289 -16.80 -5.75 2.51
N CYS A 290 -16.13 -5.54 1.39
CA CYS A 290 -14.87 -6.15 1.06
C CYS A 290 -13.90 -5.11 0.53
N ASP A 291 -12.64 -5.43 0.67
CA ASP A 291 -11.58 -4.66 0.05
C ASP A 291 -11.36 -5.12 -1.39
N ILE A 292 -10.78 -4.22 -2.18
CA ILE A 292 -10.57 -4.33 -3.61
C ILE A 292 -9.14 -3.87 -3.87
N THR A 293 -8.30 -4.78 -4.32
CA THR A 293 -6.90 -4.48 -4.58
C THR A 293 -6.47 -4.98 -5.96
N ALA A 294 -5.40 -4.37 -6.49
CA ALA A 294 -4.77 -4.80 -7.73
C ALA A 294 -3.24 -4.77 -7.56
N HIS A 295 -2.52 -5.63 -8.30
CA HIS A 295 -1.06 -5.63 -8.24
C HIS A 295 -0.50 -4.33 -8.79
N VAL A 296 0.54 -3.80 -8.13
CA VAL A 296 1.17 -2.54 -8.50
C VAL A 296 2.08 -2.71 -9.72
N ASP A 297 1.95 -1.80 -10.70
CA ASP A 297 2.94 -1.64 -11.77
C ASP A 297 4.21 -0.97 -11.21
N LEU A 298 5.24 -1.78 -10.92
CA LEU A 298 6.51 -1.30 -10.37
C LEU A 298 7.27 -0.42 -11.37
N THR A 299 7.10 -0.66 -12.67
CA THR A 299 7.70 0.17 -13.72
C THR A 299 7.09 1.56 -13.69
N LEU A 300 5.75 1.66 -13.56
CA LEU A 300 5.05 2.94 -13.43
C LEU A 300 5.52 3.73 -12.21
N VAL A 301 5.64 3.07 -11.05
CA VAL A 301 6.09 3.72 -9.81
C VAL A 301 7.51 4.23 -9.93
N ARG A 302 8.43 3.42 -10.50
CA ARG A 302 9.80 3.84 -10.74
C ARG A 302 9.86 5.06 -11.65
N ASP A 303 9.22 4.98 -12.81
CA ASP A 303 9.27 6.05 -13.81
C ASP A 303 8.67 7.35 -13.23
N ALA A 304 7.54 7.26 -12.52
CA ALA A 304 6.92 8.41 -11.86
C ALA A 304 7.82 9.07 -10.80
N ALA A 305 8.57 8.27 -10.02
CA ALA A 305 9.50 8.79 -9.03
C ALA A 305 10.72 9.47 -9.67
N GLU A 306 11.26 8.87 -10.74
CA GLU A 306 12.41 9.41 -11.48
C GLU A 306 12.06 10.68 -12.25
N ASP A 307 10.88 10.73 -12.89
CA ASP A 307 10.35 11.93 -13.55
C ASP A 307 10.18 13.10 -12.57
N ALA A 308 9.83 12.82 -11.30
CA ALA A 308 9.72 13.82 -10.23
C ALA A 308 11.08 14.20 -9.59
N GLY A 309 12.19 13.70 -10.13
CA GLY A 309 13.55 14.04 -9.72
C GLY A 309 14.11 13.24 -8.55
N ALA A 310 13.46 12.13 -8.16
CA ALA A 310 14.09 11.14 -7.29
C ALA A 310 15.01 10.21 -8.11
N ARG A 311 15.82 9.44 -7.40
CA ARG A 311 16.65 8.38 -7.98
C ARG A 311 16.29 7.06 -7.35
N THR A 312 16.12 6.01 -8.16
CA THR A 312 15.97 4.64 -7.67
C THR A 312 17.25 4.17 -6.97
N LEU A 313 17.12 3.81 -5.70
CA LEU A 313 18.19 3.25 -4.87
C LEU A 313 18.08 1.73 -4.76
N GLY A 314 16.87 1.17 -4.83
CA GLY A 314 16.64 -0.27 -4.84
C GLY A 314 15.20 -0.66 -5.19
N VAL A 315 15.06 -1.79 -5.88
CA VAL A 315 13.80 -2.50 -6.11
C VAL A 315 14.10 -3.97 -5.89
N LEU A 316 13.51 -4.57 -4.86
CA LEU A 316 13.82 -5.93 -4.40
C LEU A 316 12.64 -6.55 -3.67
N ASP A 317 12.65 -7.88 -3.53
CA ASP A 317 11.66 -8.57 -2.70
C ASP A 317 11.83 -8.18 -1.22
N GLN A 318 10.70 -8.13 -0.51
CA GLN A 318 10.65 -7.85 0.93
C GLN A 318 11.58 -8.79 1.72
N THR A 319 11.66 -10.07 1.34
CA THR A 319 12.60 -11.01 1.97
C THR A 319 14.02 -10.47 1.97
N TYR A 320 14.54 -10.04 0.82
CA TYR A 320 15.92 -9.57 0.70
C TYR A 320 16.13 -8.24 1.41
N PHE A 321 15.12 -7.37 1.40
CA PHE A 321 15.14 -6.13 2.16
C PHE A 321 15.28 -6.40 3.66
N LEU A 322 14.43 -7.26 4.21
CA LEU A 322 14.45 -7.60 5.64
C LEU A 322 15.71 -8.37 6.04
N LEU A 323 16.23 -9.25 5.17
CA LEU A 323 17.54 -9.89 5.39
C LEU A 323 18.67 -8.86 5.45
N GLY A 324 18.67 -7.87 4.55
CA GLY A 324 19.65 -6.78 4.55
C GLY A 324 19.63 -5.94 5.83
N LEU A 325 18.49 -5.90 6.52
CA LEU A 325 18.30 -5.21 7.80
C LEU A 325 18.62 -6.07 9.04
N GLY A 326 19.10 -7.29 8.84
CA GLY A 326 19.49 -8.18 9.93
C GLY A 326 18.33 -8.93 10.59
N ALA A 327 17.29 -9.28 9.82
CA ALA A 327 16.15 -10.03 10.33
C ALA A 327 16.55 -11.37 10.98
N VAL A 328 17.60 -12.04 10.48
CA VAL A 328 18.06 -13.33 11.00
C VAL A 328 18.73 -13.17 12.37
N GLU A 329 19.55 -12.13 12.54
CA GLU A 329 20.23 -11.80 13.78
C GLU A 329 19.20 -11.50 14.87
N ARG A 330 18.16 -10.73 14.53
CA ARG A 330 17.05 -10.42 15.44
C ARG A 330 16.21 -11.66 15.80
N MET A 331 15.95 -12.55 14.85
CA MET A 331 15.32 -13.85 15.14
C MET A 331 16.14 -14.67 16.15
N ASN A 332 17.47 -14.70 15.97
CA ASN A 332 18.38 -15.46 16.82
C ASN A 332 18.49 -14.86 18.23
N HIS A 333 18.51 -13.52 18.35
CA HIS A 333 18.53 -12.83 19.63
C HIS A 333 17.25 -13.03 20.44
N ALA A 334 16.09 -12.88 19.78
CA ALA A 334 14.78 -13.11 20.39
C ALA A 334 14.57 -14.55 20.89
N SER A 335 15.36 -15.51 20.38
CA SER A 335 15.37 -16.91 20.82
C SER A 335 16.26 -17.16 22.05
N ARG A 336 17.25 -16.30 22.31
CA ARG A 336 18.22 -16.44 23.41
C ARG A 336 17.78 -15.72 24.69
N GLU A 337 17.07 -14.60 24.56
CA GLU A 337 16.69 -13.72 25.69
C GLU A 337 15.31 -14.02 26.33
N SER A 338 14.70 -15.16 26.05
CA SER A 338 13.42 -15.54 26.70
C SER A 338 13.60 -16.76 27.61
N PRO A 339 13.98 -16.57 28.89
CA PRO A 339 13.97 -17.62 29.90
C PRO A 339 12.54 -18.05 30.30
N ASP A 340 11.54 -17.18 30.08
CA ASP A 340 10.12 -17.47 30.35
C ASP A 340 9.32 -17.68 29.05
N GLY A 341 8.76 -18.88 28.90
CA GLY A 341 7.61 -19.18 28.04
C GLY A 341 7.86 -19.25 26.53
N GLY A 342 8.24 -20.44 26.03
CA GLY A 342 8.53 -20.72 24.61
C GLY A 342 7.45 -20.32 23.60
N VAL A 343 6.21 -20.04 24.00
CA VAL A 343 5.11 -19.65 23.11
C VAL A 343 5.28 -18.24 22.54
N ALA A 344 5.74 -17.25 23.32
CA ALA A 344 5.89 -15.87 22.84
C ALA A 344 7.08 -15.73 21.88
N ALA A 345 8.21 -16.36 22.20
CA ALA A 345 9.37 -16.45 21.33
C ALA A 345 9.04 -17.22 20.04
N LEU A 346 8.30 -18.34 20.13
CA LEU A 346 7.84 -19.09 18.97
C LEU A 346 6.91 -18.26 18.07
N ARG A 347 5.98 -17.48 18.64
CA ARG A 347 5.12 -16.57 17.86
C ARG A 347 5.93 -15.52 17.10
N ARG A 348 6.90 -14.87 17.74
CA ARG A 348 7.80 -13.90 17.07
C ARG A 348 8.59 -14.56 15.94
N ARG A 349 9.08 -15.79 16.15
CA ARG A 349 9.80 -16.56 15.14
C ARG A 349 8.92 -16.95 13.96
N LEU A 350 7.70 -17.42 14.21
CA LEU A 350 6.74 -17.75 13.14
C LEU A 350 6.36 -16.49 12.35
N ALA A 351 6.22 -15.35 13.03
CA ALA A 351 5.92 -14.10 12.38
C ALA A 351 7.02 -13.64 11.41
N LEU A 352 8.28 -13.63 11.90
CA LEU A 352 9.45 -13.33 11.08
C LEU A 352 9.61 -14.33 9.92
N LYS A 353 9.31 -15.62 10.16
CA LYS A 353 9.31 -16.62 9.09
C LYS A 353 8.27 -16.31 8.01
N SER A 354 7.06 -15.90 8.37
CA SER A 354 6.03 -15.51 7.40
C SER A 354 6.41 -14.27 6.58
N LEU A 355 7.16 -13.34 7.17
CA LEU A 355 7.70 -12.16 6.47
C LEU A 355 8.83 -12.49 5.48
N LEU A 356 9.52 -13.63 5.66
CA LEU A 356 10.75 -13.96 4.91
C LEU A 356 10.59 -15.12 3.92
N VAL A 357 9.67 -16.05 4.15
CA VAL A 357 9.59 -17.28 3.36
C VAL A 357 9.05 -17.01 1.95
N PRO A 358 9.74 -17.48 0.89
CA PRO A 358 9.20 -17.49 -0.48
C PRO A 358 7.89 -18.29 -0.54
N GLY A 359 6.87 -17.72 -1.18
CA GLY A 359 5.49 -18.25 -1.17
C GLY A 359 4.62 -17.76 -0.01
N GLY A 360 5.18 -16.95 0.91
CA GLY A 360 4.45 -16.10 1.86
C GLY A 360 4.57 -14.61 1.48
N LEU A 361 4.39 -13.69 2.44
CA LEU A 361 4.47 -12.25 2.20
C LEU A 361 5.84 -11.80 1.65
N GLY A 362 6.91 -12.54 1.97
CA GLY A 362 8.29 -12.15 1.67
C GLY A 362 8.64 -12.06 0.19
N SER A 363 8.07 -12.91 -0.67
CA SER A 363 8.32 -12.89 -2.12
C SER A 363 7.25 -12.18 -2.94
N THR A 364 6.05 -12.02 -2.39
CA THR A 364 4.96 -11.29 -3.05
C THR A 364 5.17 -9.79 -2.95
N HIS A 365 5.62 -9.31 -1.78
CA HIS A 365 5.88 -7.89 -1.55
C HIS A 365 7.22 -7.48 -2.13
N LYS A 366 7.22 -6.28 -2.70
CA LYS A 366 8.35 -5.59 -3.31
C LYS A 366 8.59 -4.33 -2.50
N VAL A 367 9.85 -4.06 -2.23
CA VAL A 367 10.31 -2.83 -1.59
C VAL A 367 10.93 -1.96 -2.68
N MET A 368 10.37 -0.79 -2.90
CA MET A 368 10.91 0.22 -3.79
C MET A 368 11.44 1.38 -2.96
N LEU A 369 12.69 1.76 -3.22
CA LEU A 369 13.36 2.79 -2.45
C LEU A 369 13.96 3.84 -3.37
N PHE A 370 13.58 5.09 -3.13
CA PHE A 370 14.01 6.25 -3.90
C PHE A 370 14.65 7.30 -3.00
N GLY A 371 15.59 8.06 -3.56
CA GLY A 371 16.26 9.16 -2.89
C GLY A 371 16.18 10.46 -3.67
N LYS A 372 15.85 11.57 -3.01
CA LYS A 372 15.84 12.93 -3.58
C LYS A 372 16.88 13.79 -2.88
N HIS A 373 17.86 14.28 -3.64
CA HIS A 373 19.00 15.08 -3.14
C HIS A 373 19.84 14.41 -2.03
N VAL A 374 19.95 13.07 -2.08
CA VAL A 374 20.73 12.26 -1.12
C VAL A 374 21.96 11.57 -1.74
N GLY A 375 22.20 11.75 -3.05
CA GLY A 375 23.24 11.02 -3.78
C GLY A 375 22.85 9.56 -4.01
N THR A 376 23.83 8.66 -3.92
CA THR A 376 23.64 7.20 -4.07
C THR A 376 24.23 6.48 -2.86
N PRO A 377 23.66 6.66 -1.66
CA PRO A 377 24.16 5.99 -0.48
C PRO A 377 23.97 4.48 -0.60
N SER A 378 24.90 3.70 -0.04
CA SER A 378 24.65 2.29 0.21
C SER A 378 23.69 2.19 1.40
N LEU A 379 22.63 1.40 1.26
CA LEU A 379 21.62 1.20 2.29
C LEU A 379 21.59 -0.29 2.66
N ALA A 380 21.54 -0.58 3.95
CA ALA A 380 21.61 -1.95 4.47
C ALA A 380 20.50 -2.84 3.89
N GLY A 381 19.27 -2.32 3.81
CA GLY A 381 18.14 -3.02 3.20
C GLY A 381 18.34 -3.32 1.71
N CYS A 382 19.21 -2.61 0.99
CA CYS A 382 19.50 -2.85 -0.43
C CYS A 382 20.79 -3.64 -0.66
N SER A 383 21.36 -4.26 0.37
CA SER A 383 22.64 -5.00 0.29
C SER A 383 22.57 -6.27 -0.57
N TYR A 384 21.41 -6.92 -0.63
CA TYR A 384 21.16 -8.10 -1.47
C TYR A 384 20.75 -7.67 -2.88
N ARG A 385 21.67 -7.77 -3.86
CA ARG A 385 21.44 -7.37 -5.26
C ARG A 385 20.75 -8.45 -6.11
N VAL A 386 19.71 -9.11 -5.59
CA VAL A 386 18.89 -9.96 -6.46
C VAL A 386 17.86 -9.04 -7.12
N ARG A 387 18.10 -8.72 -8.40
CA ARG A 387 17.15 -7.97 -9.22
C ARG A 387 15.82 -8.71 -9.17
N ALA A 388 14.75 -8.01 -8.82
CA ALA A 388 13.40 -8.47 -9.16
C ALA A 388 13.41 -8.78 -10.66
N THR A 389 13.31 -10.07 -11.01
CA THR A 389 13.24 -10.56 -12.39
C THR A 389 11.85 -10.36 -12.92
#